data_AF-A0A528V8N5-F1
#
_entry.id   AF-A0A528V8N5-F1
#
_cell.length_a   1.000
_cell.length_b   1.000
_cell.length_c   1.000
_cell.angle_alpha   90.00
_cell.angle_beta   90.00
_cell.angle_gamma   90.00
#
_symmetry.space_group_name_H-M   'P 1'
#
loop_
_entity.id
_entity.type
_entity.pdbx_description
1 polymer ?
#
loop_
_entity_poly.entity_id
_entity_poly.type
_entity_poly.pdbx_seq_one_letter_code
_entity_poly.pdbx_strand_id
1 'polypeptide(L)'
;PTLLHLADRVATRLRAKSRPGRTVTVRVRFADLRSVTRSITLDQPISATAMLAEIAEALVCKVLVDHPHEKTISLLAIAVSHLEKQPALQLELPLGLDDDRLRPGTR
;
A
#
# COMPACT_ATOMS: atom_id res chain seq x y z
N PRO A 1 -3.39 -2.04 -13.68
CA PRO A 1 -2.60 -0.88 -14.15
C PRO A 1 -2.74 0.38 -13.27
N THR A 2 -3.97 0.83 -12.93
CA THR A 2 -4.19 2.08 -12.16
C THR A 2 -3.64 2.02 -10.73
N LEU A 3 -3.88 0.91 -10.00
CA LEU A 3 -3.37 0.71 -8.64
C LEU A 3 -1.85 0.76 -8.58
N LEU A 4 -1.18 0.03 -9.48
CA LEU A 4 0.28 0.01 -9.58
C LEU A 4 0.84 1.41 -9.83
N HIS A 5 0.21 2.20 -10.71
CA HIS A 5 0.63 3.58 -10.96
C HIS A 5 0.49 4.48 -9.72
N LEU A 6 -0.62 4.37 -8.99
CA LEU A 6 -0.82 5.12 -7.74
C LEU A 6 0.19 4.70 -6.66
N ALA A 7 0.42 3.40 -6.52
CA ALA A 7 1.39 2.83 -5.59
C ALA A 7 2.80 3.32 -5.91
N ASP A 8 3.19 3.33 -7.19
CA ASP A 8 4.51 3.79 -7.61
C ASP A 8 4.75 5.28 -7.34
N ARG A 9 3.74 6.12 -7.57
CA ARG A 9 3.83 7.56 -7.22
C ARG A 9 4.01 7.78 -5.72
N VAL A 10 3.34 6.99 -4.88
CA VAL A 10 3.49 7.07 -3.43
C VAL A 10 4.87 6.54 -3.02
N ALA A 11 5.24 5.34 -3.46
CA ALA A 11 6.53 4.70 -3.19
C ALA A 11 7.71 5.61 -3.55
N THR A 12 7.68 6.22 -4.73
CA THR A 12 8.70 7.15 -5.20
C THR A 12 8.84 8.37 -4.29
N ARG A 13 7.73 8.94 -3.80
CA ARG A 13 7.76 10.07 -2.86
C ARG A 13 8.27 9.68 -1.48
N LEU A 14 7.94 8.49 -0.99
CA LEU A 14 8.44 7.97 0.28
C LEU A 14 9.96 7.77 0.22
N ARG A 15 10.45 7.13 -0.85
CA ARG A 15 11.88 6.89 -1.10
C ARG A 15 12.67 8.19 -1.29
N ALA A 16 12.15 9.13 -2.09
CA ALA A 16 12.80 10.43 -2.30
C ALA A 16 12.98 11.25 -1.02
N LYS A 17 12.17 10.98 0.02
CA LYS A 17 12.25 11.65 1.32
C LYS A 17 12.90 10.79 2.40
N SER A 18 13.33 9.56 2.08
CA SER A 18 13.81 8.55 3.04
C SER A 18 12.86 8.36 4.24
N ARG A 19 11.56 8.33 3.93
CA ARG A 19 10.49 8.23 4.93
C ARG A 19 9.53 7.10 4.57
N PRO A 20 9.83 5.84 4.93
CA PRO A 20 8.87 4.76 4.78
C PRO A 20 7.71 4.94 5.76
N GLY A 21 6.59 4.24 5.53
CA GLY A 21 5.44 4.30 6.43
C GLY A 21 4.82 2.94 6.69
N ARG A 22 4.04 2.83 7.76
CA ARG A 22 3.53 1.54 8.25
C ARG A 22 2.07 1.30 7.90
N THR A 23 1.30 2.35 7.70
CA THR A 23 -0.14 2.19 7.44
C THR A 23 -0.44 2.54 6.00
N VAL A 24 -0.95 1.56 5.26
CA VAL A 24 -1.49 1.74 3.92
C VAL A 24 -2.97 1.98 4.04
N THR A 25 -3.47 3.01 3.38
CA THR A 25 -4.88 3.37 3.36
C THR A 25 -5.34 3.47 1.92
N VAL A 26 -6.45 2.82 1.61
CA VAL A 26 -7.14 2.97 0.33
C VAL A 26 -8.48 3.66 0.58
N ARG A 27 -8.78 4.64 -0.27
CA ARG A 27 -10.11 5.26 -0.36
C ARG A 27 -10.70 4.95 -1.73
N VAL A 28 -11.91 4.40 -1.71
CA VAL A 28 -12.72 4.14 -2.90
C VAL A 28 -13.94 5.06 -2.82
N ARG A 29 -14.23 5.80 -3.91
CA ARG A 29 -15.46 6.55 -4.05
C ARG A 29 -16.30 5.95 -5.16
N PHE A 30 -17.59 5.78 -4.92
CA PHE A 30 -18.52 5.22 -5.89
C PHE A 30 -19.18 6.32 -6.75
N ALA A 31 -20.04 5.92 -7.68
CA ALA A 31 -20.72 6.85 -8.60
C ALA A 31 -21.65 7.84 -7.89
N ASP A 32 -22.22 7.44 -6.75
CA ASP A 32 -23.08 8.28 -5.91
C ASP A 32 -22.30 9.20 -4.96
N LEU A 33 -20.99 9.35 -5.18
CA LEU A 33 -20.06 10.16 -4.39
C LEU A 33 -19.81 9.67 -2.96
N ARG A 34 -20.44 8.57 -2.49
CA ARG A 34 -20.08 7.95 -1.22
C ARG A 34 -18.68 7.37 -1.28
N SER A 35 -17.95 7.50 -0.17
CA SER A 35 -16.57 7.03 -0.06
C SER A 35 -16.42 6.03 1.06
N VAL A 36 -15.64 4.99 0.81
CA VAL A 36 -15.27 3.96 1.78
C VAL A 36 -13.76 3.93 1.89
N THR A 37 -13.28 3.84 3.13
CA THR A 37 -11.86 3.75 3.43
C THR A 37 -11.57 2.42 4.12
N ARG A 38 -10.47 1.78 3.73
CA ARG A 38 -9.87 0.64 4.43
C ARG A 38 -8.39 0.91 4.61
N SER A 39 -7.85 0.48 5.74
CA SER A 39 -6.43 0.58 6.03
C SER A 39 -5.92 -0.68 6.69
N ILE A 40 -4.63 -0.90 6.58
CA ILE A 40 -3.89 -1.90 7.36
C ILE A 40 -2.59 -1.27 7.83
N THR A 41 -2.22 -1.58 9.07
CA THR A 41 -0.94 -1.20 9.66
C THR A 41 -0.05 -2.42 9.72
N LEU A 42 1.17 -2.29 9.20
CA LEU A 42 2.18 -3.35 9.17
C LEU A 42 3.15 -3.20 10.34
N ASP A 43 3.74 -4.32 10.73
CA ASP A 43 4.77 -4.35 11.77
C ASP A 43 6.06 -3.66 11.32
N GLN A 44 6.39 -3.73 10.02
CA GLN A 44 7.56 -3.07 9.44
C GLN A 44 7.16 -1.93 8.50
N PRO A 45 7.94 -0.82 8.45
CA PRO A 45 7.67 0.28 7.55
C PRO A 45 8.02 -0.11 6.11
N ILE A 46 7.19 0.32 5.16
CA ILE A 46 7.32 -0.01 3.75
C ILE A 46 7.49 1.24 2.87
N SER A 47 8.22 1.07 1.78
CA SER A 47 8.39 2.07 0.72
C SER A 47 8.52 1.45 -0.68
N ALA A 48 8.38 0.13 -0.79
CA ALA A 48 8.46 -0.62 -2.04
C ALA A 48 7.16 -0.54 -2.84
N THR A 49 7.26 -0.28 -4.14
CA THR A 49 6.11 -0.17 -5.06
C THR A 49 5.29 -1.46 -5.11
N ALA A 50 5.95 -2.63 -5.21
CA ALA A 50 5.30 -3.94 -5.31
C ALA A 50 4.43 -4.22 -4.08
N MET A 51 5.02 -4.15 -2.87
CA MET A 51 4.29 -4.34 -1.62
C MET A 51 3.12 -3.36 -1.46
N LEU A 52 3.29 -2.08 -1.82
CA LEU A 52 2.20 -1.10 -1.76
C LEU A 52 1.07 -1.43 -2.73
N ALA A 53 1.38 -1.92 -3.93
CA ALA A 53 0.39 -2.30 -4.92
C ALA A 53 -0.41 -3.53 -4.46
N GLU A 54 0.26 -4.57 -3.95
CA GLU A 54 -0.36 -5.79 -3.43
C GLU A 54 -1.30 -5.50 -2.27
N ILE A 55 -0.85 -4.71 -1.29
CA ILE A 55 -1.67 -4.34 -0.13
C ILE A 55 -2.87 -3.50 -0.57
N ALA A 56 -2.66 -2.52 -1.45
CA ALA A 56 -3.75 -1.69 -1.95
C ALA A 56 -4.78 -2.51 -2.72
N GLU A 57 -4.34 -3.46 -3.54
CA GLU A 57 -5.22 -4.40 -4.25
C GLU A 57 -6.05 -5.23 -3.27
N ALA A 58 -5.43 -5.83 -2.26
CA ALA A 58 -6.13 -6.61 -1.24
C ALA A 58 -7.18 -5.76 -0.49
N LEU A 59 -6.86 -4.50 -0.17
CA LEU A 59 -7.80 -3.57 0.47
C LEU A 59 -8.96 -3.18 -0.46
N VAL A 60 -8.71 -2.94 -1.75
CA VAL A 60 -9.77 -2.68 -2.75
C VAL A 60 -10.68 -3.89 -2.90
N CYS A 61 -10.12 -5.10 -3.02
CA CYS A 61 -10.91 -6.33 -3.11
C CYS A 61 -11.84 -6.47 -1.91
N LYS A 62 -11.35 -6.20 -0.69
CA LYS A 62 -12.21 -6.18 0.52
C LYS A 62 -13.34 -5.16 0.41
N VAL A 63 -13.07 -3.95 -0.07
CA VAL A 63 -14.13 -2.94 -0.28
C VAL A 63 -15.17 -3.41 -1.30
N LEU A 64 -14.75 -4.04 -2.39
CA LEU A 64 -15.68 -4.56 -3.40
C LEU A 64 -16.55 -5.71 -2.89
N VAL A 65 -15.98 -6.58 -2.05
CA VAL A 65 -16.72 -7.66 -1.38
C VAL A 65 -17.73 -7.09 -0.37
N ASP A 66 -17.35 -6.08 0.41
CA ASP A 66 -18.24 -5.41 1.38
C ASP A 66 -19.38 -4.63 0.70
N HIS A 67 -19.21 -4.25 -0.58
CA HIS A 67 -20.13 -3.40 -1.33
C HIS A 67 -20.51 -4.00 -2.70
N PRO A 68 -21.18 -5.17 -2.74
CA PRO A 68 -21.39 -5.94 -3.97
C PRO A 68 -22.34 -5.27 -4.99
N HIS A 69 -23.15 -4.30 -4.53
CA HIS A 69 -24.07 -3.56 -5.41
C HIS A 69 -23.40 -2.40 -6.15
N GLU A 70 -22.19 -2.01 -5.73
CA GLU A 70 -21.45 -0.90 -6.33
C GLU A 70 -20.70 -1.36 -7.58
N LYS A 71 -21.11 -0.86 -8.74
CA LYS A 71 -20.53 -1.26 -10.04
C LYS A 71 -19.48 -0.30 -10.57
N THR A 72 -19.41 0.91 -10.04
CA THR A 72 -18.59 1.99 -10.61
C THR A 72 -17.80 2.69 -9.53
N ILE A 73 -16.49 2.73 -9.71
CA ILE A 73 -15.57 3.53 -8.90
C ILE A 73 -15.31 4.87 -9.62
N SER A 74 -15.67 5.98 -8.99
CA SER A 74 -15.42 7.34 -9.49
C SER A 74 -14.09 7.93 -9.01
N LEU A 75 -13.50 7.38 -7.94
CA LEU A 75 -12.17 7.76 -7.46
C LEU A 75 -11.53 6.62 -6.69
N LEU A 76 -10.23 6.46 -6.90
CA LEU A 76 -9.38 5.54 -6.14
C LEU A 76 -8.15 6.30 -5.65
N ALA A 77 -7.86 6.22 -4.35
CA ALA A 77 -6.70 6.84 -3.75
C ALA A 77 -5.93 5.85 -2.87
N ILE A 78 -4.61 5.97 -2.88
CA ILE A 78 -3.68 5.27 -1.99
C ILE A 78 -2.96 6.33 -1.16
N ALA A 79 -2.91 6.13 0.15
CA ALA A 79 -2.18 6.97 1.09
C ALA A 79 -1.35 6.10 2.04
N VAL A 80 -0.23 6.64 2.50
CA VAL A 80 0.64 6.00 3.50
C VAL A 80 0.83 6.95 4.67
N SER A 81 0.65 6.43 5.90
CA SER A 81 0.83 7.17 7.16
C SER A 81 1.75 6.41 8.13
N HIS A 82 1.93 6.96 9.33
CA HIS A 82 2.97 6.54 10.28
C HIS A 82 4.37 6.55 9.63
N LEU A 83 4.73 7.72 9.09
CA LEU A 83 5.98 7.92 8.37
C LEU A 83 7.14 8.06 9.34
N GLU A 84 8.06 7.11 9.28
CA GLU A 84 9.24 7.08 10.14
C GLU A 84 10.44 7.70 9.40
N LYS A 85 11.39 8.27 10.14
CA LYS A 85 12.68 8.65 9.56
C LYS A 85 13.54 7.40 9.56
N GLN A 86 13.99 6.98 8.39
CA GLN A 86 14.94 5.89 8.27
C GLN A 86 16.36 6.46 8.36
N PRO A 87 17.13 6.28 9.45
CA PRO A 87 18.57 6.28 9.34
C PRO A 87 18.93 5.01 8.56
N ALA A 88 19.37 5.16 7.30
CA ALA A 88 19.83 4.12 6.37
C ALA A 88 19.47 2.67 6.79
N LEU A 89 18.26 2.22 6.47
CA LEU A 89 17.88 0.83 6.72
C LEU A 89 18.65 -0.03 5.73
N GLN A 90 19.59 -0.82 6.27
CA GLN A 90 20.31 -1.85 5.55
C GLN A 90 19.28 -2.78 4.91
N LEU A 91 19.32 -2.92 3.57
CA LEU A 91 18.54 -3.93 2.87
C LEU A 91 19.03 -5.32 3.28
N GLU A 92 18.11 -6.25 3.51
CA GLU A 92 18.46 -7.64 3.76
C GLU A 92 18.81 -8.35 2.44
N LEU A 93 19.86 -9.17 2.49
CA LEU A 93 20.25 -10.05 1.41
C LEU A 93 19.49 -11.38 1.59
N PRO A 94 18.52 -11.72 0.72
CA PRO A 94 17.72 -12.92 0.90
C PRO A 94 18.61 -14.17 0.75
N LEU A 95 18.68 -14.99 1.81
CA LEU A 95 19.39 -16.27 1.83
C LEU A 95 18.47 -17.45 1.52
N GLY A 96 17.15 -17.24 1.39
CA GLY A 96 16.17 -18.28 1.09
C GLY A 96 15.66 -19.01 2.34
N LEU A 97 15.43 -18.28 3.43
CA LEU A 97 14.88 -18.83 4.68
C LEU A 97 13.34 -18.67 4.69
N ASP A 98 12.65 -19.56 5.41
CA ASP A 98 11.18 -19.65 5.37
C ASP A 98 10.44 -18.35 5.77
N ASP A 99 11.11 -17.45 6.51
CA ASP A 99 10.55 -16.21 7.07
C ASP A 99 10.73 -14.96 6.15
N ASP A 100 11.32 -15.14 4.96
CA ASP A 100 11.67 -14.03 4.05
C ASP A 100 10.44 -13.33 3.45
N ARG A 101 9.28 -13.97 3.37
CA ARG A 101 8.12 -13.50 2.59
C ARG A 101 7.38 -12.28 3.16
N LEU A 102 7.55 -11.98 4.45
CA LEU A 102 6.80 -10.90 5.13
C LEU A 102 7.67 -9.66 5.41
N ARG A 103 8.90 -9.63 4.91
CA ARG A 103 9.89 -8.60 5.27
C ARG A 103 10.15 -7.62 4.10
N PRO A 104 10.28 -6.31 4.37
CA PRO A 104 10.59 -5.33 3.33
C PRO A 104 11.97 -5.63 2.69
N GLY A 105 12.01 -5.89 1.38
CA GLY A 105 13.25 -6.21 0.66
C GLY A 105 13.23 -7.56 -0.08
N THR A 106 12.25 -8.41 0.21
CA THR A 106 12.07 -9.68 -0.48
C THR A 106 11.20 -9.48 -1.71
N ARG A 107 11.85 -9.47 -2.88
CA ARG A 107 11.34 -9.38 -4.27
C ARG A 107 10.01 -8.65 -4.52
#